data_AF-A0A0E3QTX1-F1
#
_entry.id   AF-A0A0E3QTX1-F1
#
_cell.length_a   1.000
_cell.length_b   1.000
_cell.length_c   1.000
_cell.angle_alpha   90.00
_cell.angle_beta   90.00
_cell.angle_gamma   90.00
#
_symmetry.space_group_name_H-M   'P 1'
#
loop_
_entity.id
_entity.type
_entity.pdbx_description
1 polymer ?
#
loop_
_entity_poly.entity_id
_entity_poly.type
_entity_poly.pdbx_seq_one_letter_code
_entity_poly.pdbx_strand_id
1 'polypeptide(L)'
;MLDFNDTLYNFETVTTNPTAFLDDAADGQVTLRLLGQNFDLKLQKMHAVSDNTTITAADGSISDAPKSYSYTGTVVGKANSSVVLTAGDGVLIGEINVDNKSYYIDQTAKKYNNKVVHIVYSSDEIKKGTILAYCTVFPVIYFVPQVRKS
;
A
#
# COMPACT_ATOMS: atom_id res chain seq x y z
N MET A 1 -6.47 6.19 13.67
CA MET A 1 -5.00 6.25 13.78
C MET A 1 -4.58 5.00 14.53
N LEU A 2 -3.80 4.10 13.91
CA LEU A 2 -3.41 2.84 14.56
C LEU A 2 -2.42 3.16 15.69
N ASP A 3 -2.66 2.64 16.89
CA ASP A 3 -1.61 2.53 17.91
C ASP A 3 -0.86 1.22 17.68
N PHE A 4 0.21 1.31 16.89
CA PHE A 4 0.95 0.15 16.41
C PHE A 4 1.62 -0.63 17.55
N ASN A 5 1.97 0.05 18.65
CA ASN A 5 2.59 -0.60 19.81
C ASN A 5 1.62 -1.53 20.55
N ASP A 6 0.32 -1.23 20.50
CA ASP A 6 -0.72 -2.07 21.11
C ASP A 6 -1.11 -3.25 20.21
N THR A 7 -0.80 -3.19 18.91
CA THR A 7 -1.28 -4.14 17.89
C THR A 7 -0.19 -5.04 17.32
N LEU A 8 1.08 -4.63 17.37
CA LEU A 8 2.21 -5.36 16.83
C LEU A 8 3.23 -5.72 17.92
N TYR A 9 3.84 -6.91 17.83
CA TYR A 9 4.98 -7.31 18.65
C TYR A 9 6.27 -6.62 18.18
N ASN A 10 6.47 -6.51 16.86
CA ASN A 10 7.62 -5.85 16.27
C ASN A 10 7.28 -5.25 14.89
N PHE A 11 8.03 -4.23 14.48
CA PHE A 11 7.96 -3.60 13.18
C PHE A 11 9.24 -2.80 12.88
N GLU A 12 9.57 -2.65 11.60
CA GLU A 12 10.58 -1.69 11.14
C GLU A 12 9.92 -0.34 10.83
N THR A 13 10.66 0.75 11.04
CA THR A 13 10.24 2.09 10.58
C THR A 13 11.12 2.52 9.41
N VAL A 14 10.49 2.97 8.33
CA VAL A 14 11.19 3.32 7.09
C VAL A 14 10.64 4.61 6.49
N THR A 15 11.41 5.23 5.61
CA THR A 15 10.88 6.19 4.63
C THR A 15 10.96 5.54 3.26
N THR A 16 9.96 5.77 2.42
CA THR A 16 9.88 5.18 1.08
C THR A 16 10.41 6.13 0.01
N ASN A 17 10.67 5.59 -1.18
CA ASN A 17 10.98 6.37 -2.38
C ASN A 17 10.00 5.98 -3.50
N PRO A 18 8.77 6.54 -3.50
CA PRO A 18 7.76 6.18 -4.49
C PRO A 18 8.16 6.52 -5.92
N THR A 19 8.96 7.57 -6.13
CA THR A 19 9.46 7.91 -7.47
C THR A 19 10.31 6.79 -8.04
N ALA A 20 11.32 6.33 -7.29
CA ALA A 20 12.15 5.21 -7.72
C ALA A 20 11.33 3.92 -7.93
N PHE A 21 10.36 3.67 -7.04
CA PHE A 21 9.44 2.54 -7.22
C PHE A 21 8.63 2.64 -8.52
N LEU A 22 8.09 3.82 -8.84
CA LEU A 22 7.29 4.02 -10.05
C LEU A 22 8.13 3.88 -11.33
N ASP A 23 9.39 4.31 -11.28
CA ASP A 23 10.35 4.14 -12.38
C ASP A 23 10.65 2.65 -12.61
N ASP A 24 10.97 1.90 -11.56
CA ASP A 24 11.22 0.44 -11.65
C ASP A 24 9.95 -0.31 -12.09
N ALA A 25 8.79 0.07 -11.57
CA ALA A 25 7.51 -0.57 -11.88
C ALA A 25 7.05 -0.35 -13.34
N ALA A 26 7.66 0.58 -14.08
CA ALA A 26 7.33 0.82 -15.50
C ALA A 26 7.60 -0.42 -16.36
N ASP A 27 8.65 -1.18 -16.04
CA ASP A 27 9.02 -2.42 -16.73
C ASP A 27 8.34 -3.67 -16.12
N GLY A 28 7.47 -3.46 -15.14
CA GLY A 28 6.72 -4.51 -14.46
C GLY A 28 7.58 -5.42 -13.56
N GLN A 29 8.84 -5.07 -13.31
CA GLN A 29 9.75 -5.82 -12.44
C GLN A 29 10.33 -4.91 -11.37
N VAL A 30 10.14 -5.27 -10.10
CA VAL A 30 10.59 -4.45 -8.96
C VAL A 30 11.21 -5.36 -7.92
N THR A 31 12.33 -4.96 -7.34
CA THR A 31 12.87 -5.60 -6.13
C THR A 31 12.58 -4.71 -4.92
N LEU A 32 11.79 -5.23 -3.96
CA LEU A 32 11.56 -4.56 -2.68
C LEU A 32 12.32 -5.25 -1.56
N ARG A 33 12.94 -4.47 -0.67
CA ARG A 33 13.55 -5.00 0.55
C ARG A 33 12.67 -4.69 1.76
N LEU A 34 12.10 -5.73 2.37
CA LEU A 34 11.25 -5.64 3.56
C LEU A 34 11.79 -6.56 4.64
N LEU A 35 11.92 -6.08 5.88
CA LEU A 35 12.37 -6.89 7.03
C LEU A 35 13.70 -7.60 6.76
N GLY A 36 14.62 -6.91 6.10
CA GLY A 36 15.91 -7.45 5.69
C GLY A 36 15.91 -8.41 4.49
N GLN A 37 14.73 -8.82 3.98
CA GLN A 37 14.55 -9.76 2.87
C GLN A 37 14.23 -9.05 1.56
N ASN A 38 14.80 -9.54 0.44
CA ASN A 38 14.44 -9.08 -0.90
C ASN A 38 13.27 -9.87 -1.48
N PHE A 39 12.36 -9.15 -2.14
CA PHE A 39 11.23 -9.67 -2.88
C PHE A 39 11.33 -9.18 -4.31
N ASP A 40 11.63 -10.09 -5.24
CA ASP A 40 11.58 -9.82 -6.67
C ASP A 40 10.14 -9.99 -7.15
N LEU A 41 9.55 -8.92 -7.66
CA LEU A 41 8.13 -8.80 -7.96
C LEU A 41 7.92 -8.70 -9.46
N LYS A 42 6.88 -9.38 -9.95
CA LYS A 42 6.28 -9.11 -11.25
C LYS A 42 4.97 -8.41 -11.05
N LEU A 43 4.89 -7.15 -11.47
CA LEU A 43 3.77 -6.25 -11.23
C LEU A 43 3.05 -5.88 -12.53
N GLN A 44 1.73 -5.81 -12.44
CA GLN A 44 0.86 -5.23 -13.44
C GLN A 44 0.14 -4.03 -12.83
N LYS A 45 0.18 -2.91 -13.55
CA LYS A 45 -0.58 -1.71 -13.20
C LYS A 45 -2.08 -1.99 -13.34
N MET A 46 -2.83 -1.77 -12.26
CA MET A 46 -4.28 -1.94 -12.24
C MET A 46 -5.02 -0.63 -12.48
N HIS A 47 -4.62 0.41 -11.75
CA HIS A 47 -5.36 1.65 -11.67
C HIS A 47 -4.42 2.85 -11.53
N ALA A 48 -4.92 4.00 -11.96
CA ALA A 48 -4.29 5.29 -11.81
C ALA A 48 -5.34 6.31 -11.37
N VAL A 49 -5.11 6.96 -10.24
CA VAL A 49 -5.84 8.17 -9.86
C VAL A 49 -5.25 9.32 -10.66
N SER A 50 -6.04 9.89 -11.55
CA SER A 50 -5.64 10.98 -12.45
C SER A 50 -5.63 12.34 -11.76
N ASP A 51 -4.94 13.31 -12.37
CA ASP A 51 -4.70 14.67 -11.83
C ASP A 51 -5.98 15.54 -11.67
N ASN A 52 -7.17 15.00 -11.98
CA ASN A 52 -8.46 15.69 -11.87
C ASN A 52 -9.47 14.94 -10.98
N THR A 53 -9.02 13.92 -10.25
CA THR A 53 -9.87 13.22 -9.29
C THR A 53 -9.96 14.06 -8.03
N THR A 54 -11.15 14.21 -7.45
CA THR A 54 -11.36 14.92 -6.18
C THR A 54 -11.84 13.98 -5.09
N ILE A 55 -11.45 14.25 -3.85
CA ILE A 55 -11.95 13.60 -2.64
C ILE A 55 -12.97 14.53 -2.00
N THR A 56 -14.16 14.00 -1.69
CA THR A 56 -15.14 14.68 -0.84
C THR A 56 -15.07 14.07 0.55
N ALA A 57 -14.72 14.87 1.55
CA ALA A 57 -14.69 14.44 2.93
C ALA A 57 -16.11 14.38 3.53
N ALA A 58 -16.26 13.73 4.68
CA ALA A 58 -17.55 13.56 5.35
C ALA A 58 -18.22 14.89 5.75
N ASP A 59 -17.42 15.96 5.91
CA ASP A 59 -17.90 17.31 6.19
C ASP A 59 -18.31 18.09 4.92
N GLY A 60 -18.24 17.45 3.74
CA GLY A 60 -18.57 18.05 2.45
C GLY A 60 -17.44 18.85 1.79
N SER A 61 -16.28 18.98 2.43
CA SER A 61 -15.12 19.63 1.80
C SER A 61 -14.61 18.82 0.61
N ILE A 62 -14.16 19.53 -0.45
CA ILE A 62 -13.63 18.93 -1.67
C ILE A 62 -12.16 19.31 -1.78
N SER A 63 -11.28 18.32 -1.99
CA SER A 63 -9.87 18.52 -2.28
C SER A 63 -9.43 17.66 -3.46
N ASP A 64 -8.31 18.02 -4.08
CA ASP A 64 -7.72 17.17 -5.12
C ASP A 64 -7.23 15.86 -4.51
N ALA A 65 -7.49 14.77 -5.23
CA ALA A 65 -6.97 13.47 -4.87
C ALA A 65 -5.48 13.40 -5.25
N PRO A 66 -4.61 12.91 -4.37
CA PRO A 66 -3.23 12.66 -4.72
C PRO A 66 -3.12 11.67 -5.88
N LYS A 67 -2.31 12.02 -6.88
CA LYS A 67 -1.95 11.13 -7.98
C LYS A 67 -1.32 9.87 -7.39
N SER A 68 -1.91 8.73 -7.72
CA SER A 68 -1.49 7.43 -7.19
C SER A 68 -1.74 6.32 -8.20
N TYR A 69 -0.98 5.25 -8.05
CA TYR A 69 -0.99 4.09 -8.93
C TYR A 69 -1.05 2.81 -8.12
N SER A 70 -2.00 1.95 -8.45
CA SER A 70 -2.17 0.65 -7.82
C SER A 70 -1.68 -0.46 -8.74
N TYR A 71 -1.00 -1.42 -8.15
CA TYR A 71 -0.36 -2.55 -8.81
C TYR A 71 -0.81 -3.85 -8.15
N THR A 72 -0.98 -4.88 -8.96
CA THR A 72 -1.09 -6.26 -8.47
C THR A 72 0.01 -7.12 -9.08
N GLY A 73 0.33 -8.26 -8.48
CA GLY A 73 1.38 -9.09 -9.00
C GLY A 73 1.68 -10.33 -8.18
N THR A 74 2.87 -10.88 -8.41
CA THR A 74 3.37 -12.10 -7.76
C THR A 74 4.86 -11.96 -7.43
N VAL A 75 5.33 -12.74 -6.47
CA VAL A 75 6.76 -12.89 -6.18
C VAL A 75 7.38 -13.92 -7.14
N VAL A 76 8.50 -13.57 -7.76
CA VAL A 76 9.21 -14.44 -8.72
C VAL A 76 9.60 -15.76 -8.05
N GLY A 77 9.30 -16.88 -8.71
CA GLY A 77 9.60 -18.21 -8.20
C GLY A 77 8.70 -18.69 -7.07
N LYS A 78 7.64 -17.95 -6.69
CA LYS A 78 6.68 -18.31 -5.64
C LYS A 78 5.29 -18.49 -6.24
N ALA A 79 4.91 -19.75 -6.47
CA ALA A 79 3.63 -20.10 -7.08
C ALA A 79 2.43 -19.61 -6.26
N ASN A 80 2.50 -19.70 -4.94
CA ASN A 80 1.45 -19.24 -4.02
C ASN A 80 1.83 -17.86 -3.47
N SER A 81 1.80 -16.85 -4.34
CA SER A 81 2.05 -15.48 -3.91
C SER A 81 1.10 -14.49 -4.57
N SER A 82 0.83 -13.39 -3.86
CA SER A 82 0.07 -12.27 -4.40
C SER A 82 0.63 -10.97 -3.86
N VAL A 83 0.65 -9.94 -4.69
CA VAL A 83 1.08 -8.60 -4.30
C VAL A 83 -0.01 -7.60 -4.62
N VAL A 84 -0.24 -6.66 -3.72
CA VAL A 84 -1.03 -5.46 -3.96
C VAL A 84 -0.26 -4.28 -3.39
N LEU A 85 0.09 -3.31 -4.23
CA LEU A 85 0.84 -2.12 -3.83
C LEU A 85 0.17 -0.87 -4.39
N THR A 86 0.21 0.22 -3.63
CA THR A 86 -0.19 1.56 -4.09
C THR A 86 0.92 2.55 -3.80
N ALA A 87 1.29 3.34 -4.83
CA ALA A 87 2.33 4.34 -4.74
C ALA A 87 1.85 5.69 -5.28
N GLY A 88 2.13 6.78 -4.56
CA GLY A 88 1.72 8.13 -4.93
C GLY A 88 1.94 9.13 -3.80
N ASP A 89 2.13 10.40 -4.13
CA ASP A 89 2.24 11.53 -3.18
C ASP A 89 3.17 11.28 -1.97
N GLY A 90 4.36 10.73 -2.23
CA GLY A 90 5.36 10.46 -1.18
C GLY A 90 5.06 9.23 -0.32
N VAL A 91 4.08 8.41 -0.69
CA VAL A 91 3.65 7.19 0.00
C VAL A 91 3.82 5.95 -0.89
N LEU A 92 4.19 4.83 -0.26
CA LEU A 92 4.13 3.48 -0.83
C LEU A 92 3.56 2.55 0.24
N ILE A 93 2.41 1.96 -0.02
CA ILE A 93 1.70 1.07 0.91
C ILE A 93 1.28 -0.22 0.21
N GLY A 94 0.99 -1.26 0.99
CA GLY A 94 0.37 -2.46 0.48
C GLY A 94 0.83 -3.73 1.18
N GLU A 95 0.61 -4.85 0.52
CA GLU A 95 0.78 -6.19 1.06
C GLU A 95 1.45 -7.13 0.04
N ILE A 96 2.35 -7.97 0.54
CA ILE A 96 2.94 -9.10 -0.18
C ILE A 96 2.59 -10.37 0.59
N ASN A 97 1.85 -11.27 -0.06
CA ASN A 97 1.52 -12.60 0.47
C ASN A 97 2.42 -13.64 -0.17
N VAL A 98 3.05 -14.48 0.65
CA VAL A 98 3.84 -15.64 0.21
C VAL A 98 3.47 -16.82 1.09
N ASP A 99 2.92 -17.86 0.47
CA ASP A 99 2.43 -19.06 1.15
C ASP A 99 1.43 -18.71 2.28
N ASN A 100 1.83 -18.91 3.54
CA ASN A 100 1.00 -18.64 4.73
C ASN A 100 1.40 -17.37 5.49
N LYS A 101 2.25 -16.53 4.90
CA LYS A 101 2.79 -15.33 5.54
C LYS A 101 2.54 -14.09 4.70
N SER A 102 2.16 -13.02 5.37
CA SER A 102 1.91 -11.71 4.76
C SER A 102 2.92 -10.69 5.26
N TYR A 103 3.30 -9.75 4.40
CA TYR A 103 4.22 -8.66 4.68
C TYR A 103 3.54 -7.35 4.29
N TYR A 104 3.58 -6.38 5.20
CA TYR A 104 2.80 -5.16 5.10
C TYR A 104 3.70 -3.93 5.06
N ILE A 105 3.27 -2.92 4.31
CA ILE A 105 3.81 -1.57 4.35
C ILE A 105 2.63 -0.63 4.63
N ASP A 106 2.61 -0.04 5.81
CA ASP A 106 1.55 0.90 6.21
C ASP A 106 2.14 2.28 6.49
N GLN A 107 1.38 3.32 6.14
CA GLN A 107 1.77 4.69 6.46
C GLN A 107 1.43 5.06 7.91
N THR A 108 2.22 5.96 8.48
CA THR A 108 1.92 6.57 9.78
C THR A 108 1.55 8.06 9.61
N ALA A 109 1.01 8.68 10.67
CA ALA A 109 0.84 10.13 10.71
C ALA A 109 2.15 10.90 10.93
N LYS A 110 3.27 10.21 11.17
CA LYS A 110 4.57 10.84 11.47
C LYS A 110 5.34 11.13 10.18
N LYS A 111 6.12 12.21 10.21
CA LYS A 111 7.06 12.57 9.14
C LYS A 111 8.49 12.65 9.68
N TYR A 112 9.45 12.27 8.86
CA TYR A 112 10.88 12.46 9.10
C TYR A 112 11.50 13.11 7.86
N ASN A 113 12.18 14.25 8.03
CA ASN A 113 12.70 15.06 6.93
C ASN A 113 11.65 15.32 5.82
N ASN A 114 10.44 15.72 6.22
CA ASN A 114 9.26 15.94 5.37
C ASN A 114 8.73 14.72 4.60
N LYS A 115 9.30 13.52 4.80
CA LYS A 115 8.80 12.26 4.22
C LYS A 115 7.90 11.54 5.21
N VAL A 116 6.84 10.90 4.71
CA VAL A 116 5.96 10.05 5.53
C VAL A 116 6.77 8.86 6.05
N VAL A 117 6.70 8.64 7.36
CA VAL A 117 7.26 7.44 7.99
C VAL A 117 6.26 6.31 7.79
N HIS A 118 6.75 5.19 7.30
CA HIS A 118 5.99 3.96 7.13
C HIS A 118 6.46 2.95 8.18
N ILE A 119 5.59 1.99 8.48
CA ILE A 119 5.96 0.78 9.19
C ILE A 119 5.96 -0.41 8.24
N VAL A 120 6.86 -1.34 8.50
CA VAL A 120 6.93 -2.62 7.81
C VAL A 120 6.88 -3.73 8.83
N TYR A 121 5.98 -4.69 8.63
CA TYR A 121 5.78 -5.81 9.56
C TYR A 121 5.28 -7.04 8.81
N SER A 122 5.30 -8.18 9.49
CA SER A 122 4.73 -9.42 8.95
C SER A 122 3.51 -9.85 9.76
N SER A 123 2.68 -10.72 9.18
CA SER A 123 1.50 -11.28 9.85
C SER A 123 1.80 -11.94 11.20
N ASP A 124 3.01 -12.48 11.37
CA ASP A 124 3.46 -13.12 12.63
C ASP A 124 3.58 -12.11 13.78
N GLU A 125 3.76 -10.83 13.46
CA GLU A 125 3.93 -9.77 14.45
C GLU A 125 2.59 -9.21 14.94
N ILE A 126 1.47 -9.61 14.34
CA ILE A 126 0.14 -9.14 14.75
C ILE A 126 -0.26 -9.83 16.05
N LYS A 127 -0.56 -9.07 17.09
CA LYS A 127 -1.02 -9.62 18.38
C LYS A 127 -2.36 -10.33 18.22
N LYS A 128 -2.52 -11.46 18.91
CA LYS A 128 -3.76 -12.25 18.87
C LYS A 128 -4.94 -11.44 19.40
N GLY A 129 -6.09 -11.55 18.73
CA GLY A 129 -7.31 -10.82 19.09
C GLY A 129 -7.35 -9.39 18.59
N THR A 130 -6.32 -8.93 17.87
CA THR A 130 -6.32 -7.63 17.21
C THR A 130 -7.03 -7.71 15.86
N ILE A 131 -8.00 -6.83 15.65
CA ILE A 131 -8.53 -6.54 14.32
C ILE A 131 -7.75 -5.34 13.78
N LEU A 132 -6.95 -5.55 12.74
CA LEU A 132 -6.37 -4.45 11.99
C LEU A 132 -7.47 -3.79 11.16
N ALA A 133 -7.99 -2.66 11.65
CA ALA A 133 -8.82 -1.79 10.84
C ALA A 133 -7.90 -1.08 9.84
N TYR A 134 -7.70 -1.68 8.67
CA TYR A 134 -6.98 -1.03 7.58
C TYR A 134 -7.67 0.27 7.23
N CYS A 135 -6.94 1.37 7.36
CA CYS A 135 -7.35 2.65 6.79
C CYS A 135 -7.03 2.56 5.30
N THR A 136 -7.87 1.90 4.52
CA THR A 136 -7.82 1.87 3.04
C THR A 136 -8.22 3.22 2.45
N VAL A 137 -7.74 4.32 3.04
CA VAL A 137 -8.01 5.68 2.58
C VAL A 137 -6.87 6.15 1.67
N PHE A 138 -6.54 5.33 0.68
CA PHE A 138 -6.76 5.78 -0.69
C PHE A 138 -8.00 5.02 -1.08
N PRO A 139 -9.14 5.69 -1.36
CA PRO A 139 -10.40 4.99 -1.56
C PRO A 139 -10.14 3.80 -2.48
N VAL A 140 -10.31 2.59 -1.96
CA VAL A 140 -10.81 1.51 -2.80
C VAL A 140 -12.15 2.06 -3.24
N ILE A 141 -12.15 2.78 -4.36
CA ILE A 141 -13.35 3.17 -5.05
C ILE A 141 -13.93 1.83 -5.47
N TYR A 142 -14.80 1.26 -4.62
CA TYR A 142 -15.77 0.29 -5.06
C TYR A 142 -16.64 1.02 -6.08
N PHE A 143 -16.22 0.99 -7.35
CA PHE A 143 -17.11 1.36 -8.43
C PHE A 143 -18.14 0.24 -8.50
N VAL A 144 -19.28 0.43 -7.83
CA VAL A 144 -20.49 -0.31 -8.16
C VAL A 144 -20.92 0.24 -9.52
N PRO A 145 -20.82 -0.51 -10.63
CA PRO A 145 -21.26 -0.01 -11.92
C PRO A 145 -22.76 0.29 -11.82
N GLN A 146 -23.12 1.57 -11.81
CA GLN A 146 -24.49 1.98 -12.02
C GLN A 146 -24.81 1.68 -13.48
N VAL A 147 -25.41 0.51 -13.73
CA VAL A 147 -26.03 0.18 -15.00
C VAL A 147 -27.14 1.20 -15.21
N ARG A 148 -26.91 2.20 -16.05
CA ARG A 148 -28.01 3.02 -16.56
C ARG A 148 -28.89 2.10 -17.38
N LYS A 149 -30.11 1.84 -16.89
CA LYS A 149 -31.17 1.29 -17.74
C LYS A 149 -31.40 2.30 -18.87
N SER A 150 -31.32 1.79 -20.09
CA SER A 150 -31.69 2.47 -21.35
C SER A 150 -33.13 2.97 -21.31
#